data_AF-A0A2V8UPZ7-F1
#
_entry.id   AF-A0A2V8UPZ7-F1
#
_cell.length_a   1.000
_cell.length_b   1.000
_cell.length_c   1.000
_cell.angle_alpha   90.00
_cell.angle_beta   90.00
_cell.angle_gamma   90.00
#
_symmetry.space_group_name_H-M   'P 1'
#
loop_
_entity.id
_entity.type
_entity.pdbx_description
1 polymer ?
#
loop_
_entity_poly.entity_id
_entity_poly.type
_entity_poly.pdbx_seq_one_letter_code
_entity_poly.pdbx_strand_id
1 'polypeptide(L)'
;MDITTDLVEAFLKCPTKCFLLARGEVETGNAYAAWVRTASDVFRGEGIKRLTAGVEPDRCATGTAEASRSAQWQLALDFVARSENLRCSCHAVERIPSAGRGLAGQFVPIRFVFRNKLHRDDRLLLAFDALVISKAFNRDVALGRIIYGDDQATLDVKTSALMAAVEKLAEEIAALISSQSPPDLVLNRHCVECEFQTRCRQKAIDKDDLSLLGSITAKQRADFNSKGIFTVKQLSFTFRPRRRPKQLKDKREKYHYSLKALAIRERKVHVVGSPEIKIVRTPVYFDVESLPDRGFLLPDWDANQSGRLRHSLQPLG
;
A
#
# COMPACT_ATOMS: atom_id res chain seq x y z
N MET A 1 4.94 8.31 -22.11
CA MET A 1 4.54 7.21 -21.22
C MET A 1 3.28 7.60 -20.50
N ASP A 2 2.33 6.68 -20.34
CA ASP A 2 1.06 6.99 -19.70
C ASP A 2 1.16 6.81 -18.18
N ILE A 3 0.56 7.73 -17.44
CA ILE A 3 0.33 7.62 -16.00
C ILE A 3 -0.93 6.80 -15.81
N THR A 4 -0.76 5.55 -15.36
CA THR A 4 -1.87 4.62 -15.10
C THR A 4 -2.27 4.65 -13.63
N THR A 5 -3.49 4.19 -13.34
CA THR A 5 -3.96 3.95 -11.96
C THR A 5 -2.95 3.12 -11.14
N ASP A 6 -2.34 2.09 -11.73
CA ASP A 6 -1.36 1.23 -11.04
C ASP A 6 -0.08 1.99 -10.68
N LEU A 7 0.37 2.92 -11.53
CA LEU A 7 1.51 3.79 -11.25
C LEU A 7 1.19 4.78 -10.14
N VAL A 8 -0.02 5.33 -10.13
CA VAL A 8 -0.50 6.21 -9.05
C VAL A 8 -0.53 5.45 -7.72
N GLU A 9 -1.12 4.25 -7.70
CA GLU A 9 -1.16 3.39 -6.51
C GLU A 9 0.25 3.05 -6.02
N ALA A 10 1.13 2.65 -6.94
CA ALA A 10 2.51 2.35 -6.63
C ALA A 10 3.25 3.56 -6.05
N PHE A 11 3.06 4.76 -6.62
CA PHE A 11 3.72 5.98 -6.16
C PHE A 11 3.28 6.38 -4.76
N LEU A 12 1.97 6.31 -4.48
CA LEU A 12 1.40 6.61 -3.16
C LEU A 12 2.00 5.72 -2.06
N LYS A 13 2.36 4.47 -2.38
CA LYS A 13 3.01 3.55 -1.44
C LYS A 13 4.54 3.66 -1.43
N CYS A 14 5.16 3.79 -2.59
CA CYS A 14 6.60 3.77 -2.77
C CYS A 14 7.01 4.35 -4.15
N PRO A 15 7.67 5.53 -4.19
CA PRO A 15 8.19 6.09 -5.44
C PRO A 15 9.12 5.13 -6.19
N THR A 16 9.94 4.34 -5.48
CA THR A 16 10.80 3.33 -6.11
C THR A 16 9.98 2.24 -6.82
N LYS A 17 8.86 1.77 -6.24
CA LYS A 17 7.97 0.80 -6.89
C LYS A 17 7.40 1.39 -8.18
N CYS A 18 6.88 2.62 -8.11
CA CYS A 18 6.37 3.33 -9.30
C CYS A 18 7.41 3.42 -10.40
N PHE A 19 8.65 3.82 -10.07
CA PHE A 19 9.73 3.94 -11.04
C PHE A 19 10.09 2.59 -11.69
N LEU A 20 10.16 1.51 -10.89
CA LEU A 20 10.48 0.17 -11.40
C LEU A 20 9.36 -0.37 -12.31
N LEU A 21 8.10 -0.22 -11.90
CA LEU A 21 6.94 -0.60 -12.72
C LEU A 21 6.93 0.17 -14.05
N ALA A 22 7.21 1.48 -14.01
CA ALA A 22 7.27 2.29 -15.21
C ALA A 22 8.38 1.88 -16.18
N ARG A 23 9.42 1.17 -15.73
CA ARG A 23 10.47 0.63 -16.59
C ARG A 23 10.25 -0.82 -17.03
N GLY A 24 9.11 -1.42 -16.66
CA GLY A 24 8.84 -2.83 -16.95
C GLY A 24 9.83 -3.77 -16.27
N GLU A 25 10.38 -3.36 -15.13
CA GLU A 25 11.33 -4.15 -14.38
C GLU A 25 10.65 -5.39 -13.78
N VAL A 26 11.34 -6.54 -13.83
CA VAL A 26 10.75 -7.82 -13.41
C VAL A 26 10.52 -7.84 -11.90
N GLU A 27 9.29 -8.16 -11.51
CA GLU A 27 8.91 -8.41 -10.13
C GLU A 27 9.62 -9.64 -9.57
N THR A 28 10.14 -9.56 -8.35
CA THR A 28 10.75 -10.72 -7.67
C THR A 28 9.72 -11.62 -6.98
N GLY A 29 8.44 -11.22 -7.03
CA GLY A 29 7.33 -11.90 -6.38
C GLY A 29 7.25 -11.61 -4.88
N ASN A 30 6.02 -11.69 -4.35
CA ASN A 30 5.74 -11.62 -2.92
C ASN A 30 4.42 -12.36 -2.65
N ALA A 31 4.44 -13.36 -1.77
CA ALA A 31 3.27 -14.19 -1.46
C ALA A 31 2.13 -13.37 -0.86
N TYR A 32 2.45 -12.40 0.01
CA TYR A 32 1.47 -11.49 0.57
C TYR A 32 0.86 -10.59 -0.50
N ALA A 33 1.68 -10.05 -1.41
CA ALA A 33 1.17 -9.23 -2.52
C ALA A 33 0.22 -10.05 -3.42
N ALA A 34 0.55 -11.31 -3.70
CA ALA A 34 -0.32 -12.22 -4.47
C ALA A 34 -1.64 -12.50 -3.75
N TRP A 35 -1.59 -12.72 -2.44
CA TRP A 35 -2.79 -12.88 -1.61
C TRP A 35 -3.66 -11.61 -1.61
N VAL A 36 -3.07 -10.42 -1.43
CA VAL A 36 -3.79 -9.13 -1.48
C VAL A 36 -4.48 -8.92 -2.83
N ARG A 37 -3.81 -9.22 -3.95
CA ARG A 37 -4.42 -9.16 -5.28
C ARG A 37 -5.62 -10.10 -5.40
N THR A 38 -5.45 -11.36 -4.97
CA THR A 38 -6.54 -12.36 -4.99
C THR A 38 -7.73 -11.93 -4.14
N ALA A 39 -7.50 -11.46 -2.90
CA ALA A 39 -8.56 -10.97 -2.03
C ALA A 39 -9.28 -9.75 -2.63
N SER A 40 -8.52 -8.84 -3.26
CA SER A 40 -9.09 -7.67 -3.93
C SER A 40 -9.94 -8.05 -5.14
N ASP A 41 -9.50 -9.02 -5.93
CA ASP A 41 -10.25 -9.52 -7.10
C ASP A 41 -11.54 -10.23 -6.70
N VAL A 42 -11.50 -11.07 -5.66
CA VAL A 42 -12.69 -11.73 -5.10
C VAL A 42 -13.69 -10.70 -4.61
N PHE A 43 -13.24 -9.75 -3.79
CA PHE A 43 -14.09 -8.68 -3.25
C PHE A 43 -14.69 -7.81 -4.36
N ARG A 44 -13.88 -7.43 -5.37
CA ARG A 44 -14.37 -6.70 -6.55
C ARG A 44 -15.43 -7.50 -7.29
N GLY A 45 -15.21 -8.79 -7.51
CA GLY A 45 -16.16 -9.67 -8.20
C GLY A 45 -17.50 -9.76 -7.48
N GLU A 46 -17.49 -9.90 -6.15
CA GLU A 46 -18.72 -9.88 -5.34
C GLU A 46 -19.41 -8.51 -5.34
N GLY A 47 -18.62 -7.44 -5.24
CA GLY A 47 -19.11 -6.07 -5.29
C GLY A 47 -19.79 -5.73 -6.62
N ILE A 48 -19.19 -6.15 -7.74
CA ILE A 48 -19.78 -6.00 -9.08
C ILE A 48 -21.10 -6.76 -9.19
N LYS A 49 -21.15 -8.03 -8.75
CA LYS A 49 -22.38 -8.83 -8.77
C LYS A 49 -23.54 -8.15 -8.03
N ARG A 50 -23.25 -7.54 -6.88
CA ARG A 50 -24.27 -6.82 -6.09
C ARG A 50 -24.65 -5.49 -6.73
N LEU A 51 -23.67 -4.76 -7.28
CA LEU A 51 -23.90 -3.50 -7.97
C LEU A 51 -24.82 -3.68 -9.21
N THR A 52 -24.71 -4.80 -9.91
CA THR A 52 -25.53 -5.11 -11.09
C THR A 52 -26.84 -5.84 -10.79
N ALA A 53 -27.07 -6.33 -9.57
CA ALA A 53 -28.22 -7.18 -9.24
C ALA A 53 -29.60 -6.55 -9.48
N GLY A 54 -29.68 -5.23 -9.62
CA GLY A 54 -30.91 -4.48 -9.91
C GLY A 54 -30.86 -3.65 -11.19
N VAL A 55 -29.87 -3.89 -12.07
CA VAL A 55 -29.70 -3.14 -13.32
C VAL A 55 -29.89 -4.10 -14.49
N GLU A 56 -30.77 -3.72 -15.42
CA GLU A 56 -31.00 -4.50 -16.63
C GLU A 56 -29.70 -4.67 -17.44
N PRO A 57 -29.41 -5.86 -17.99
CA PRO A 57 -28.15 -6.14 -18.68
C PRO A 57 -27.83 -5.19 -19.83
N ASP A 58 -28.85 -4.67 -20.52
CA ASP A 58 -28.72 -3.70 -21.61
C ASP A 58 -28.29 -2.30 -21.14
N ARG A 59 -28.46 -2.00 -19.84
CA ARG A 59 -27.98 -0.77 -19.19
C ARG A 59 -26.59 -0.95 -18.56
N CYS A 60 -26.01 -2.14 -18.66
CA CYS A 60 -24.64 -2.42 -18.28
C CYS A 60 -23.72 -2.41 -19.51
N ALA A 61 -22.68 -1.57 -19.49
CA ALA A 61 -21.60 -1.56 -20.46
C ALA A 61 -20.34 -2.18 -19.85
N THR A 62 -19.41 -2.62 -20.69
CA THR A 62 -18.07 -3.04 -20.27
C THR A 62 -17.05 -2.47 -21.24
N GLY A 63 -15.93 -1.97 -20.73
CA GLY A 63 -14.80 -1.54 -21.57
C GLY A 63 -14.52 -0.03 -21.57
N THR A 64 -14.18 0.53 -22.73
CA THR A 64 -13.55 1.86 -22.80
C THR A 64 -14.53 3.02 -22.85
N ALA A 65 -14.04 4.21 -22.50
CA ALA A 65 -14.78 5.47 -22.62
C ALA A 65 -15.30 5.75 -24.03
N GLU A 66 -14.58 5.33 -25.07
CA GLU A 66 -14.97 5.49 -26.47
C GLU A 66 -16.17 4.62 -26.82
N ALA A 67 -16.17 3.35 -26.40
CA ALA A 67 -17.31 2.44 -26.55
C ALA A 67 -18.54 2.92 -25.75
N SER A 68 -18.31 3.62 -24.64
CA SER A 68 -19.34 4.07 -23.70
C SER A 68 -19.87 5.48 -23.98
N ARG A 69 -19.67 6.05 -25.17
CA ARG A 69 -20.28 7.36 -25.54
C ARG A 69 -21.77 7.27 -25.86
N SER A 70 -22.31 6.06 -26.01
CA SER A 70 -23.75 5.81 -26.15
C SER A 70 -24.51 6.31 -24.90
N ALA A 71 -25.69 6.89 -25.10
CA ALA A 71 -26.51 7.43 -24.02
C ALA A 71 -27.35 6.36 -23.28
N GLN A 72 -27.22 5.08 -23.58
CA GLN A 72 -28.15 4.03 -23.10
C GLN A 72 -27.73 3.31 -21.83
N TRP A 73 -26.48 3.42 -21.39
CA TRP A 73 -26.01 2.72 -20.19
C TRP A 73 -26.19 3.55 -18.91
N GLN A 74 -26.39 2.81 -17.81
CA GLN A 74 -26.46 3.30 -16.43
C GLN A 74 -25.20 2.92 -15.65
N LEU A 75 -24.65 1.73 -15.88
CA LEU A 75 -23.40 1.26 -15.26
C LEU A 75 -22.41 0.82 -16.33
N ALA A 76 -21.15 1.20 -16.18
CA ALA A 76 -20.04 0.67 -16.98
C ALA A 76 -19.05 -0.05 -16.08
N LEU A 77 -18.76 -1.31 -16.33
CA LEU A 77 -17.82 -2.14 -15.57
C LEU A 77 -16.45 -2.16 -16.24
N ASP A 78 -15.40 -2.35 -15.43
CA ASP A 78 -14.00 -2.39 -15.87
C ASP A 78 -13.67 -1.22 -16.82
N PHE A 79 -14.10 -0.04 -16.39
CA PHE A 79 -14.17 1.15 -17.21
C PHE A 79 -12.78 1.78 -17.39
N VAL A 80 -12.35 1.90 -18.63
CA VAL A 80 -11.06 2.52 -18.98
C VAL A 80 -11.28 3.84 -19.70
N ALA A 81 -10.78 4.93 -19.12
CA ALA A 81 -10.70 6.22 -19.78
C ALA A 81 -9.24 6.64 -20.01
N ARG A 82 -9.04 7.38 -21.09
CA ARG A 82 -7.76 7.97 -21.46
C ARG A 82 -7.97 9.44 -21.79
N SER A 83 -7.06 10.28 -21.30
CA SER A 83 -6.93 11.66 -21.74
C SER A 83 -5.47 12.07 -21.69
N GLU A 84 -4.94 12.59 -22.79
CA GLU A 84 -3.52 12.97 -22.91
C GLU A 84 -2.57 11.80 -22.55
N ASN A 85 -1.75 12.00 -21.51
CA ASN A 85 -0.84 11.02 -20.92
C ASN A 85 -1.43 10.33 -19.67
N LEU A 86 -2.72 10.52 -19.37
CA LEU A 86 -3.38 9.91 -18.21
C LEU A 86 -4.30 8.78 -18.65
N ARG A 87 -4.27 7.68 -17.92
CA ARG A 87 -5.15 6.53 -18.14
C ARG A 87 -5.67 6.01 -16.80
N CYS A 88 -6.98 5.95 -16.65
CA CYS A 88 -7.59 5.33 -15.47
C CYS A 88 -8.16 3.95 -15.81
N SER A 89 -8.09 3.05 -14.84
CA SER A 89 -8.83 1.79 -14.80
C SER A 89 -9.71 1.83 -13.56
N CYS A 90 -11.00 2.12 -13.79
CA CYS A 90 -11.99 2.22 -12.73
C CYS A 90 -12.81 0.92 -12.68
N HIS A 91 -13.15 0.45 -11.49
CA HIS A 91 -13.87 -0.81 -11.35
C HIS A 91 -15.29 -0.73 -11.90
N ALA A 92 -15.96 0.39 -11.66
CA ALA A 92 -17.21 0.72 -12.34
C ALA A 92 -17.40 2.24 -12.43
N VAL A 93 -18.24 2.68 -13.36
CA VAL A 93 -18.73 4.05 -13.43
C VAL A 93 -20.24 4.01 -13.51
N GLU A 94 -20.91 4.74 -12.63
CA GLU A 94 -22.34 4.97 -12.69
C GLU A 94 -22.62 6.28 -13.43
N ARG A 95 -23.61 6.24 -14.32
CA ARG A 95 -24.12 7.43 -15.01
C ARG A 95 -25.50 7.75 -14.47
N ILE A 96 -25.58 8.89 -13.79
CA ILE A 96 -26.82 9.42 -13.25
C ILE A 96 -27.41 10.39 -14.27
N PRO A 97 -28.57 10.08 -14.90
CA PRO A 97 -29.24 11.01 -15.79
C PRO A 97 -29.66 12.27 -15.02
N SER A 98 -29.66 13.41 -15.70
CA SER A 98 -30.09 14.66 -15.09
C SER A 98 -31.61 14.67 -14.86
N ALA A 99 -32.03 15.21 -13.72
CA ALA A 99 -33.45 15.32 -13.36
C ALA A 99 -34.21 16.46 -14.07
N GLY A 100 -33.56 17.25 -14.94
CA GLY A 100 -34.16 18.45 -15.55
C GLY A 100 -33.59 18.85 -16.91
N ARG A 101 -34.33 19.69 -17.65
CA ARG A 101 -33.93 20.21 -18.97
C ARG A 101 -32.66 21.06 -18.84
N GLY A 102 -31.60 20.68 -19.56
CA GLY A 102 -30.38 21.48 -19.73
C GLY A 102 -29.20 21.12 -18.83
N LEU A 103 -29.36 20.23 -17.85
CA LEU A 103 -28.23 19.72 -17.05
C LEU A 103 -27.66 18.45 -17.69
N ALA A 104 -26.34 18.33 -17.77
CA ALA A 104 -25.69 17.10 -18.21
C ALA A 104 -25.79 16.02 -17.13
N GLY A 105 -26.01 14.76 -17.52
CA GLY A 105 -25.93 13.63 -16.60
C GLY A 105 -24.55 13.54 -15.93
N GLN A 106 -24.54 13.15 -14.67
CA GLN A 106 -23.32 13.03 -13.85
C GLN A 106 -22.69 11.65 -14.02
N PHE A 107 -21.38 11.59 -13.92
CA PHE A 107 -20.63 10.34 -13.82
C PHE A 107 -20.14 10.19 -12.38
N VAL A 108 -20.20 8.97 -11.85
CA VAL A 108 -19.73 8.62 -10.51
C VAL A 108 -18.82 7.41 -10.64
N PRO A 109 -17.49 7.58 -10.60
CA PRO A 109 -16.57 6.44 -10.52
C PRO A 109 -16.78 5.69 -9.21
N ILE A 110 -16.66 4.37 -9.27
CA ILE A 110 -16.85 3.44 -8.15
C ILE A 110 -15.61 2.57 -8.02
N ARG A 111 -15.02 2.55 -6.82
CA ARG A 111 -13.93 1.62 -6.48
C ARG A 111 -14.32 0.69 -5.34
N PHE A 112 -14.03 -0.60 -5.51
CA PHE A 112 -14.08 -1.60 -4.45
C PHE A 112 -12.74 -1.68 -3.70
N VAL A 113 -12.78 -1.69 -2.37
CA VAL A 113 -11.61 -1.82 -1.49
C VAL A 113 -11.90 -2.87 -0.42
N PHE A 114 -11.25 -4.03 -0.46
CA PHE A 114 -11.56 -5.13 0.46
C PHE A 114 -11.23 -4.83 1.93
N ARG A 115 -10.39 -3.83 2.22
CA ARG A 115 -10.00 -3.44 3.58
C ARG A 115 -11.16 -2.77 4.32
N ASN A 116 -11.29 -3.06 5.62
CA ASN A 116 -12.28 -2.43 6.50
C ASN A 116 -11.95 -0.98 6.87
N LYS A 117 -10.72 -0.52 6.59
CA LYS A 117 -10.29 0.85 6.86
C LYS A 117 -9.83 1.51 5.58
N LEU A 118 -10.42 2.67 5.30
CA LEU A 118 -10.01 3.52 4.19
C LEU A 118 -8.93 4.49 4.63
N HIS A 119 -7.94 4.65 3.76
CA HIS A 119 -6.86 5.61 3.88
C HIS A 119 -7.03 6.76 2.90
N ARG A 120 -6.19 7.80 3.06
CA ARG A 120 -6.15 8.93 2.12
C ARG A 120 -5.85 8.47 0.69
N ASP A 121 -5.00 7.45 0.55
CA ASP A 121 -4.60 6.90 -0.75
C ASP A 121 -5.79 6.38 -1.54
N ASP A 122 -6.75 5.70 -0.90
CA ASP A 122 -7.96 5.18 -1.56
C ASP A 122 -8.81 6.32 -2.14
N ARG A 123 -8.88 7.45 -1.42
CA ARG A 123 -9.59 8.65 -1.89
C ARG A 123 -8.85 9.35 -3.03
N LEU A 124 -7.52 9.36 -3.00
CA LEU A 124 -6.69 9.92 -4.08
C LEU A 124 -6.80 9.08 -5.36
N LEU A 125 -6.84 7.75 -5.25
CA LEU A 125 -7.05 6.86 -6.41
C LEU A 125 -8.43 7.08 -7.05
N LEU A 126 -9.48 7.19 -6.24
CA LEU A 126 -10.81 7.51 -6.75
C LEU A 126 -10.85 8.90 -7.42
N ALA A 127 -10.21 9.90 -6.82
CA ALA A 127 -10.13 11.25 -7.39
C ALA A 127 -9.30 11.30 -8.68
N PHE A 128 -8.28 10.44 -8.82
CA PHE A 128 -7.56 10.26 -10.07
C PHE A 128 -8.45 9.71 -11.18
N ASP A 129 -9.25 8.67 -10.90
CA ASP A 129 -10.23 8.18 -11.87
C ASP A 129 -11.20 9.29 -12.29
N ALA A 130 -11.72 10.06 -11.32
CA ALA A 130 -12.61 11.18 -11.59
C ALA A 130 -11.96 12.25 -12.49
N LEU A 131 -10.70 12.60 -12.25
CA LEU A 131 -9.94 13.53 -13.09
C LEU A 131 -9.84 13.04 -14.54
N VAL A 132 -9.47 11.78 -14.75
CA VAL A 132 -9.32 11.21 -16.10
C VAL A 132 -10.66 11.12 -16.82
N ILE A 133 -11.72 10.67 -16.12
CA ILE A 133 -13.09 10.62 -16.66
C ILE A 133 -13.56 12.04 -17.03
N SER A 134 -13.32 13.01 -16.14
CA SER A 134 -13.71 14.40 -16.37
C SER A 134 -13.09 14.96 -17.63
N LYS A 135 -11.78 14.75 -17.81
CA LYS A 135 -11.07 15.16 -19.03
C LYS A 135 -11.54 14.39 -20.27
N ALA A 136 -11.80 13.09 -20.17
CA ALA A 136 -12.18 12.25 -21.31
C ALA A 136 -13.58 12.58 -21.87
N PHE A 137 -14.53 12.95 -20.99
CA PHE A 137 -15.90 13.33 -21.38
C PHE A 137 -16.14 14.83 -21.45
N ASN A 138 -15.15 15.65 -21.07
CA ASN A 138 -15.27 17.11 -20.93
C ASN A 138 -16.46 17.50 -20.02
N ARG A 139 -16.58 16.83 -18.87
CA ARG A 139 -17.65 17.03 -17.89
C ARG A 139 -17.12 16.89 -16.48
N ASP A 140 -17.52 17.78 -15.59
CA ASP A 140 -17.11 17.70 -14.19
C ASP A 140 -17.65 16.43 -13.51
N VAL A 141 -16.78 15.77 -12.74
CA VAL A 141 -17.07 14.56 -11.98
C VAL A 141 -16.94 14.92 -10.52
N ALA A 142 -18.00 15.46 -9.93
CA ALA A 142 -17.98 16.04 -8.57
C ALA A 142 -18.01 15.02 -7.43
N LEU A 143 -18.48 13.80 -7.72
CA LEU A 143 -18.69 12.73 -6.75
C LEU A 143 -18.04 11.44 -7.26
N GLY A 144 -17.41 10.70 -6.35
CA GLY A 144 -17.04 9.30 -6.56
C GLY A 144 -17.45 8.45 -5.36
N ARG A 145 -17.50 7.14 -5.53
CA ARG A 145 -17.96 6.20 -4.52
C ARG A 145 -16.91 5.14 -4.23
N ILE A 146 -16.71 4.82 -2.95
CA ILE A 146 -15.88 3.70 -2.50
C ILE A 146 -16.78 2.70 -1.78
N ILE A 147 -16.80 1.45 -2.23
CA ILE A 147 -17.46 0.34 -1.54
C ILE A 147 -16.36 -0.47 -0.86
N TYR A 148 -16.43 -0.64 0.46
CA TYR A 148 -15.31 -1.19 1.22
C TYR A 148 -15.68 -2.05 2.41
N GLY A 149 -14.71 -2.88 2.80
CA GLY A 149 -14.79 -3.74 3.96
C GLY A 149 -15.77 -4.90 3.82
N ASP A 150 -15.72 -5.80 4.79
CA ASP A 150 -16.50 -7.04 4.84
C ASP A 150 -18.01 -6.74 4.82
N ASP A 151 -18.43 -5.62 5.43
CA ASP A 151 -19.82 -5.14 5.46
C ASP A 151 -20.26 -4.43 4.15
N GLN A 152 -19.34 -4.23 3.21
CA GLN A 152 -19.55 -3.48 1.96
C GLN A 152 -20.13 -2.09 2.18
N ALA A 153 -19.60 -1.38 3.19
CA ALA A 153 -19.96 -0.02 3.49
C ALA A 153 -19.68 0.88 2.28
N THR A 154 -20.55 1.86 2.06
CA THR A 154 -20.41 2.84 0.97
C THR A 154 -19.92 4.17 1.53
N LEU A 155 -18.89 4.74 0.91
CA LEU A 155 -18.42 6.09 1.17
C LEU A 155 -18.47 6.92 -0.12
N ASP A 156 -19.27 7.97 -0.10
CA ASP A 156 -19.27 8.98 -1.15
C ASP A 156 -18.19 10.04 -0.86
N VAL A 157 -17.38 10.36 -1.87
CA VAL A 157 -16.23 11.25 -1.80
C VAL A 157 -16.43 12.41 -2.76
N LYS A 158 -16.36 13.64 -2.23
CA LYS A 158 -16.30 14.86 -3.03
C LYS A 158 -14.92 15.00 -3.68
N THR A 159 -14.85 14.78 -4.99
CA THR A 159 -13.59 14.75 -5.77
C THR A 159 -12.95 16.14 -5.87
N SER A 160 -13.78 17.19 -5.91
CA SER A 160 -13.32 18.59 -6.07
C SER A 160 -12.29 19.02 -5.01
N ALA A 161 -12.37 18.46 -3.80
CA ALA A 161 -11.45 18.76 -2.70
C ALA A 161 -10.05 18.12 -2.88
N LEU A 162 -9.93 17.15 -3.77
CA LEU A 162 -8.71 16.36 -3.99
C LEU A 162 -8.05 16.66 -5.34
N MET A 163 -8.71 17.39 -6.24
CA MET A 163 -8.23 17.66 -7.60
C MET A 163 -6.82 18.25 -7.63
N ALA A 164 -6.58 19.34 -6.88
CA ALA A 164 -5.26 19.96 -6.82
C ALA A 164 -4.16 19.00 -6.29
N ALA A 165 -4.52 18.10 -5.37
CA ALA A 165 -3.57 17.10 -4.86
C ALA A 165 -3.27 16.01 -5.90
N VAL A 166 -4.27 15.60 -6.67
CA VAL A 166 -4.14 14.61 -7.74
C VAL A 166 -3.37 15.16 -8.94
N GLU A 167 -3.61 16.41 -9.33
CA GLU A 167 -2.86 17.07 -10.40
C GLU A 167 -1.38 17.16 -10.04
N LYS A 168 -1.08 17.64 -8.83
CA LYS A 168 0.29 17.65 -8.32
C LYS A 168 0.92 16.25 -8.27
N LEU A 169 0.14 15.25 -7.86
CA LEU A 169 0.59 13.85 -7.82
C LEU A 169 0.94 13.36 -9.24
N ALA A 170 0.12 13.68 -10.24
CA ALA A 170 0.38 13.33 -11.63
C ALA A 170 1.64 14.03 -12.17
N GLU A 171 1.88 15.30 -11.79
CA GLU A 171 3.12 16.01 -12.13
C GLU A 171 4.36 15.36 -11.50
N GLU A 172 4.30 14.98 -10.22
CA GLU A 172 5.39 14.30 -9.52
C GLU A 172 5.70 12.93 -10.16
N ILE A 173 4.66 12.18 -10.54
CA ILE A 173 4.81 10.90 -11.23
C ILE A 173 5.40 11.11 -12.63
N ALA A 174 4.94 12.13 -13.37
CA ALA A 174 5.48 12.46 -14.69
C ALA A 174 6.98 12.80 -14.61
N ALA A 175 7.39 13.59 -13.62
CA ALA A 175 8.78 13.94 -13.38
C ALA A 175 9.61 12.70 -13.01
N LEU A 176 9.08 11.84 -12.14
CA LEU A 176 9.75 10.61 -11.72
C LEU A 176 9.97 9.65 -12.90
N ILE A 177 8.95 9.43 -13.73
CA ILE A 177 9.04 8.48 -14.86
C ILE A 177 9.95 9.03 -15.96
N SER A 178 9.99 10.35 -16.15
CA SER A 178 10.87 11.00 -17.12
C SER A 178 12.34 11.03 -16.67
N SER A 179 12.62 10.81 -15.39
CA SER A 179 13.98 10.81 -14.86
C SER A 179 14.79 9.60 -15.33
N GLN A 180 16.06 9.83 -15.71
CA GLN A 180 16.95 8.75 -16.13
C GLN A 180 17.53 7.98 -14.93
N SER A 181 17.67 8.63 -13.77
CA SER A 181 18.17 8.03 -12.55
C SER A 181 17.03 7.50 -11.66
N PRO A 182 17.20 6.35 -10.99
CA PRO A 182 16.22 5.89 -10.01
C PRO A 182 16.15 6.84 -8.82
N PRO A 183 14.98 6.93 -8.16
CA PRO A 183 14.88 7.65 -6.88
C PRO A 183 15.80 7.00 -5.84
N ASP A 184 16.17 7.77 -4.81
CA ASP A 184 16.98 7.24 -3.72
C ASP A 184 16.29 6.03 -3.08
N LEU A 185 17.03 4.94 -2.94
CA LEU A 185 16.48 3.67 -2.52
C LEU A 185 16.32 3.67 -1.00
N VAL A 186 15.08 3.72 -0.55
CA VAL A 186 14.74 3.74 0.87
C VAL A 186 13.77 2.62 1.17
N LEU A 187 14.17 1.69 2.03
CA LEU A 187 13.22 0.71 2.56
C LEU A 187 12.18 1.41 3.44
N ASN A 188 10.91 1.21 3.12
CA ASN A 188 9.78 1.82 3.82
C ASN A 188 8.82 0.74 4.34
N ARG A 189 7.73 1.15 5.00
CA ARG A 189 6.76 0.22 5.59
C ARG A 189 6.04 -0.65 4.55
N HIS A 190 5.89 -0.16 3.32
CA HIS A 190 5.27 -0.91 2.22
C HIS A 190 6.15 -2.08 1.74
N CYS A 191 7.45 -2.11 2.07
CA CYS A 191 8.35 -3.16 1.60
C CYS A 191 7.89 -4.58 1.97
N VAL A 192 7.16 -4.79 3.06
CA VAL A 192 6.66 -6.13 3.44
C VAL A 192 5.68 -6.68 2.39
N GLU A 193 4.93 -5.80 1.74
CA GLU A 193 3.87 -6.13 0.79
C GLU A 193 4.29 -5.89 -0.67
N CYS A 194 5.55 -5.47 -0.89
CA CYS A 194 6.05 -5.07 -2.21
C CYS A 194 6.65 -6.25 -2.96
N GLU A 195 6.35 -6.37 -4.25
CA GLU A 195 6.84 -7.41 -5.17
C GLU A 195 8.32 -7.23 -5.54
N PHE A 196 8.87 -6.03 -5.29
CA PHE A 196 10.29 -5.70 -5.47
C PHE A 196 11.10 -5.78 -4.17
N GLN A 197 10.52 -6.26 -3.06
CA GLN A 197 11.17 -6.28 -1.75
C GLN A 197 12.57 -6.91 -1.80
N THR A 198 12.71 -8.09 -2.38
CA THR A 198 13.98 -8.84 -2.41
C THR A 198 15.07 -8.02 -3.10
N ARG A 199 14.76 -7.46 -4.28
CA ARG A 199 15.68 -6.60 -5.04
C ARG A 199 16.08 -5.35 -4.26
N CYS A 200 15.10 -4.62 -3.73
CA CYS A 200 15.32 -3.40 -2.97
C CYS A 200 16.13 -3.67 -1.70
N ARG A 201 15.81 -4.76 -0.99
CA ARG A 201 16.51 -5.14 0.23
C ARG A 201 17.95 -5.53 -0.05
N GLN A 202 18.21 -6.29 -1.12
CA GLN A 202 19.58 -6.65 -1.51
C GLN A 202 20.41 -5.40 -1.80
N LYS A 203 19.89 -4.47 -2.63
CA LYS A 203 20.58 -3.21 -2.92
C LYS A 203 20.85 -2.36 -1.66
N ALA A 204 19.93 -2.38 -0.69
CA ALA A 204 20.12 -1.69 0.58
C ALA A 204 21.21 -2.36 1.44
N ILE A 205 21.31 -3.70 1.43
CA ILE A 205 22.40 -4.45 2.07
C ILE A 205 23.74 -4.14 1.40
N ASP A 206 23.80 -4.14 0.07
CA ASP A 206 25.04 -3.89 -0.68
C ASP A 206 25.59 -2.47 -0.41
N LYS A 207 24.70 -1.49 -0.23
CA LYS A 207 25.05 -0.10 0.12
C LYS A 207 25.26 0.13 1.63
N ASP A 208 24.98 -0.85 2.47
CA ASP A 208 24.97 -0.72 3.93
C ASP A 208 24.05 0.44 4.42
N ASP A 209 22.91 0.62 3.75
CA ASP A 209 22.02 1.80 3.94
C ASP A 209 21.28 1.79 5.28
N LEU A 210 21.12 2.98 5.88
CA LEU A 210 20.46 3.15 7.17
C LEU A 210 18.99 2.68 7.18
N SER A 211 18.30 2.62 6.03
CA SER A 211 16.91 2.15 5.94
C SER A 211 16.73 0.67 6.31
N LEU A 212 17.80 -0.12 6.39
CA LEU A 212 17.78 -1.47 6.96
C LEU A 212 17.33 -1.49 8.44
N LEU A 213 17.46 -0.35 9.12
CA LEU A 213 16.92 -0.14 10.46
C LEU A 213 15.42 0.16 10.36
N GLY A 214 14.58 -0.83 10.03
CA GLY A 214 13.18 -0.65 9.57
C GLY A 214 12.19 0.22 10.38
N SER A 215 12.59 0.78 11.53
CA SER A 215 11.82 1.82 12.26
C SER A 215 12.32 3.25 12.01
N ILE A 216 13.41 3.43 11.26
CA ILE A 216 14.07 4.71 11.06
C ILE A 216 13.26 5.60 10.11
N THR A 217 13.01 6.82 10.54
CA THR A 217 12.30 7.82 9.73
C THR A 217 13.26 8.57 8.81
N ALA A 218 12.75 9.19 7.76
CA ALA A 218 13.56 10.06 6.89
C ALA A 218 14.27 11.18 7.68
N LYS A 219 13.59 11.79 8.65
CA LYS A 219 14.16 12.80 9.55
C LYS A 219 15.33 12.25 10.38
N GLN A 220 15.21 11.04 10.92
CA GLN A 220 16.29 10.40 11.67
C GLN A 220 17.48 10.05 10.79
N ARG A 221 17.25 9.59 9.55
CA ARG A 221 18.34 9.37 8.58
C ARG A 221 19.07 10.69 8.25
N ALA A 222 18.32 11.76 8.01
CA ALA A 222 18.92 13.09 7.78
C ALA A 222 19.75 13.58 8.97
N ASP A 223 19.29 13.36 10.21
CA ASP A 223 20.03 13.68 11.44
C ASP A 223 21.31 12.85 11.63
N PHE A 224 21.35 11.61 11.12
CA PHE A 224 22.60 10.84 11.09
C PHE A 224 23.53 11.31 9.97
N ASN A 225 22.99 11.59 8.79
CA ASN A 225 23.76 12.08 7.64
C ASN A 225 24.42 13.44 7.96
N SER A 226 23.74 14.34 8.68
CA SER A 226 24.32 15.63 9.11
C SER A 226 25.48 15.47 10.10
N LYS A 227 25.57 14.32 10.77
CA LYS A 227 26.67 13.94 11.68
C LYS A 227 27.75 13.11 10.98
N GLY A 228 27.67 12.96 9.65
CA GLY A 228 28.62 12.17 8.85
C GLY A 228 28.42 10.65 8.97
N ILE A 229 27.28 10.19 9.47
CA ILE A 229 26.94 8.76 9.58
C ILE A 229 25.97 8.42 8.45
N PHE A 230 26.45 7.70 7.45
CA PHE A 230 25.69 7.33 6.25
C PHE A 230 25.36 5.84 6.17
N THR A 231 26.07 4.99 6.93
CA THR A 231 25.92 3.54 6.84
C THR A 231 25.60 2.88 8.18
N VAL A 232 25.01 1.68 8.13
CA VAL A 232 24.72 0.87 9.33
C VAL A 232 26.01 0.50 10.06
N LYS A 233 27.09 0.17 9.33
CA LYS A 233 28.41 -0.09 9.90
C LYS A 233 28.93 1.11 10.68
N GLN A 234 28.90 2.32 10.12
CA GLN A 234 29.32 3.54 10.84
C GLN A 234 28.48 3.75 12.11
N LEU A 235 27.16 3.60 12.01
CA LEU A 235 26.26 3.76 13.16
C LEU A 235 26.52 2.73 14.26
N SER A 236 26.88 1.50 13.89
CA SER A 236 27.16 0.41 14.86
C SER A 236 28.31 0.76 15.82
N PHE A 237 29.35 1.47 15.34
CA PHE A 237 30.49 1.87 16.16
C PHE A 237 30.17 2.99 17.16
N THR A 238 29.03 3.64 17.01
CA THR A 238 28.59 4.68 17.96
C THR A 238 27.95 4.08 19.22
N PHE A 239 27.57 2.80 19.21
CA PHE A 239 26.96 2.18 20.38
C PHE A 239 27.99 2.00 21.51
N ARG A 240 27.66 2.54 22.69
CA ARG A 240 28.46 2.38 23.91
C ARG A 240 27.60 1.76 24.99
N PRO A 241 27.85 0.50 25.40
CA PRO A 241 27.18 -0.11 26.52
C PRO A 241 27.37 0.76 27.77
N ARG A 242 26.28 1.18 28.40
CA ARG A 242 26.32 1.93 29.67
C ARG A 242 25.50 1.20 30.72
N ARG A 243 26.05 1.14 31.93
CA ARG A 243 25.31 0.61 33.08
C ARG A 243 24.13 1.53 33.37
N ARG A 244 22.94 0.96 33.44
CA ARG A 244 21.72 1.72 33.70
C ARG A 244 21.71 2.23 35.15
N PRO A 245 21.40 3.52 35.40
CA PRO A 245 21.22 4.04 36.75
C PRO A 245 20.13 3.27 37.50
N LYS A 246 20.33 2.99 38.79
CA LYS A 246 19.38 2.21 39.61
C LYS A 246 17.96 2.77 39.57
N GLN A 247 17.80 4.09 39.52
CA GLN A 247 16.50 4.79 39.47
C GLN A 247 15.70 4.55 38.17
N LEU A 248 16.36 4.11 37.10
CA LEU A 248 15.70 3.86 35.81
C LEU A 248 15.46 2.36 35.57
N LYS A 249 15.79 1.48 36.53
CA LYS A 249 15.70 0.01 36.37
C LYS A 249 14.31 -0.43 35.90
N ASP A 250 13.26 0.17 36.46
CA ASP A 250 11.86 -0.21 36.20
C ASP A 250 11.22 0.52 35.01
N LYS A 251 11.91 1.51 34.41
CA LYS A 251 11.39 2.21 33.22
C LYS A 251 11.67 1.41 31.95
N ARG A 252 10.86 1.54 30.91
CA ARG A 252 11.17 0.97 29.59
C ARG A 252 12.45 1.58 29.03
N GLU A 253 13.33 0.74 28.48
CA GLU A 253 14.56 1.21 27.83
C GLU A 253 14.23 1.91 26.52
N LYS A 254 14.94 3.00 26.22
CA LYS A 254 14.77 3.70 24.95
C LYS A 254 15.31 2.82 23.82
N TYR A 255 14.64 2.85 22.68
CA TYR A 255 15.12 2.15 21.50
C TYR A 255 16.40 2.81 20.96
N HIS A 256 17.46 2.03 20.77
CA HIS A 256 18.76 2.48 20.28
C HIS A 256 19.03 2.00 18.86
N TYR A 257 19.00 2.91 17.88
CA TYR A 257 19.35 2.58 16.50
C TYR A 257 20.76 2.04 16.34
N SER A 258 21.72 2.55 17.13
CA SER A 258 23.11 2.08 17.14
C SER A 258 23.25 0.65 17.64
N LEU A 259 22.43 0.23 18.61
CA LEU A 259 22.37 -1.17 19.03
C LEU A 259 21.77 -2.08 17.96
N LYS A 260 20.72 -1.63 17.27
CA LYS A 260 20.16 -2.41 16.14
C LYS A 260 21.14 -2.48 14.97
N ALA A 261 21.90 -1.42 14.73
CA ALA A 261 22.97 -1.43 13.74
C ALA A 261 24.08 -2.43 14.11
N LEU A 262 24.45 -2.48 15.41
CA LEU A 262 25.37 -3.49 15.93
C LEU A 262 24.83 -4.91 15.75
N ALA A 263 23.55 -5.13 16.03
CA ALA A 263 22.86 -6.41 15.82
C ALA A 263 22.92 -6.88 14.36
N ILE A 264 22.65 -5.97 13.41
CA ILE A 264 22.74 -6.27 11.96
C ILE A 264 24.16 -6.64 11.57
N ARG A 265 25.16 -5.86 12.02
CA ARG A 265 26.57 -6.10 11.72
C ARG A 265 27.06 -7.46 12.24
N GLU A 266 26.73 -7.77 13.49
CA GLU A 266 27.20 -9.00 14.14
C GLU A 266 26.32 -10.21 13.86
N ARG A 267 25.17 -10.01 13.21
CA ARG A 267 24.12 -11.03 13.01
C ARG A 267 23.69 -11.67 14.34
N LYS A 268 23.56 -10.84 15.38
CA LYS A 268 23.20 -11.25 16.74
C LYS A 268 22.00 -10.48 17.24
N VAL A 269 21.20 -11.11 18.09
CA VAL A 269 20.18 -10.42 18.87
C VAL A 269 20.83 -9.91 20.15
N HIS A 270 20.83 -8.60 20.35
CA HIS A 270 21.26 -8.00 21.60
C HIS A 270 20.05 -7.69 22.47
N VAL A 271 20.09 -8.15 23.72
CA VAL A 271 19.10 -7.83 24.73
C VAL A 271 19.69 -6.78 25.66
N VAL A 272 18.97 -5.66 25.84
CA VAL A 272 19.41 -4.62 26.78
C VAL A 272 18.97 -4.99 28.19
N GLY A 273 19.93 -5.01 29.11
CA GLY A 273 19.71 -5.39 30.50
C GLY A 273 19.93 -6.88 30.73
N SER A 274 19.50 -7.35 31.89
CA SER A 274 19.62 -8.75 32.30
C SER A 274 18.23 -9.24 32.70
N PRO A 275 17.36 -9.58 31.72
CA PRO A 275 16.05 -10.11 32.05
C PRO A 275 16.22 -11.46 32.77
N GLU A 276 15.72 -11.56 33.99
CA GLU A 276 15.56 -12.84 34.68
C GLU A 276 14.32 -13.53 34.10
N ILE A 277 14.51 -14.42 33.13
CA ILE A 277 13.41 -15.22 32.59
C ILE A 277 13.24 -16.45 33.49
N LYS A 278 12.34 -16.36 34.48
CA LYS A 278 12.00 -17.48 35.37
C LYS A 278 10.93 -18.36 34.71
N ILE A 279 11.37 -19.43 34.05
CA ILE A 279 10.48 -20.42 33.44
C ILE A 279 10.25 -21.55 34.46
N VAL A 280 9.11 -21.53 35.16
CA VAL A 280 8.77 -22.50 36.23
C VAL A 280 7.99 -23.71 35.69
N ARG A 281 7.46 -23.63 34.48
CA ARG A 281 6.62 -24.67 33.84
C ARG A 281 6.97 -24.80 32.35
N THR A 282 6.37 -25.77 31.65
CA THR A 282 6.49 -25.89 30.19
C THR A 282 6.09 -24.55 29.52
N PRO A 283 7.02 -23.88 28.82
CA PRO A 283 6.70 -22.64 28.14
C PRO A 283 5.81 -22.93 26.93
N VAL A 284 4.69 -22.22 26.83
CA VAL A 284 3.88 -22.16 25.61
C VAL A 284 4.22 -20.84 24.94
N TYR A 285 4.64 -20.91 23.68
CA TYR A 285 4.92 -19.75 22.86
C TYR A 285 3.68 -19.43 22.05
N PHE A 286 3.35 -18.15 21.95
CA PHE A 286 2.17 -17.67 21.26
C PHE A 286 2.63 -16.66 20.23
N ASP A 287 2.43 -16.99 18.95
CA ASP A 287 2.56 -15.99 17.92
C ASP A 287 1.22 -15.26 17.81
N VAL A 288 1.24 -13.96 18.02
CA VAL A 288 0.02 -13.14 18.02
C VAL A 288 0.07 -12.28 16.78
N GLU A 289 -0.67 -12.71 15.76
CA GLU A 289 -0.82 -11.92 14.54
C GLU A 289 -2.00 -10.96 14.71
N SER A 290 -1.73 -9.67 14.54
CA SER A 290 -2.78 -8.65 14.57
C SER A 290 -3.35 -8.46 13.18
N LEU A 291 -4.67 -8.41 13.07
CA LEU A 291 -5.37 -7.88 11.91
C LEU A 291 -5.77 -6.43 12.21
N PRO A 292 -4.87 -5.44 12.02
CA PRO A 292 -5.10 -4.05 12.44
C PRO A 292 -6.33 -3.43 11.80
N ASP A 293 -6.74 -3.90 10.63
CA ASP A 293 -7.95 -3.43 9.93
C ASP A 293 -9.23 -3.96 10.57
N ARG A 294 -9.20 -5.14 11.20
CA ARG A 294 -10.38 -5.76 11.83
C ARG A 294 -10.44 -5.57 13.34
N GLY A 295 -9.34 -5.12 13.96
CA GLY A 295 -9.30 -4.91 15.42
C GLY A 295 -9.22 -6.20 16.24
N PHE A 296 -8.95 -7.34 15.60
CA PHE A 296 -8.80 -8.64 16.26
C PHE A 296 -7.33 -9.09 16.27
N LEU A 297 -6.96 -9.84 17.30
CA LEU A 297 -5.72 -10.63 17.36
C LEU A 297 -6.11 -12.07 17.07
N LEU A 298 -5.45 -12.70 16.09
CA LEU A 298 -5.62 -14.13 15.84
C LEU A 298 -4.48 -14.89 16.54
N PRO A 299 -4.80 -15.76 17.51
CA PRO A 299 -3.89 -16.82 17.93
C PRO A 299 -3.55 -17.73 16.78
N ASP A 300 -2.26 -17.96 16.51
CA ASP A 300 -1.84 -19.17 15.81
C ASP A 300 -1.30 -20.17 16.84
N TRP A 301 -1.80 -21.42 16.82
CA TRP A 301 -1.47 -22.44 17.82
C TRP A 301 -0.47 -23.43 17.26
N ASP A 302 0.80 -23.27 17.63
CA ASP A 302 1.83 -24.29 17.42
C ASP A 302 2.10 -25.05 18.72
N ALA A 303 1.56 -26.26 18.84
CA ALA A 303 2.06 -27.22 19.80
C ALA A 303 3.14 -28.05 19.11
N ASN A 304 4.42 -27.86 19.45
CA ASN A 304 5.40 -28.87 19.08
C ASN A 304 6.46 -29.15 20.16
N GLN A 305 6.37 -30.36 20.70
CA GLN A 305 7.51 -31.11 21.23
C GLN A 305 8.13 -31.87 20.05
N SER A 306 9.35 -31.48 19.67
CA SER A 306 10.41 -32.29 19.04
C SER A 306 11.13 -31.50 17.96
N GLY A 307 12.46 -31.39 18.08
CA GLY A 307 13.31 -30.57 17.22
C GLY A 307 13.47 -31.09 15.79
N ARG A 308 12.42 -30.98 14.97
CA ARG A 308 12.49 -30.95 13.50
C ARG A 308 11.44 -29.99 12.96
N LEU A 309 11.91 -28.91 12.33
CA LEU A 309 11.08 -28.05 11.50
C LEU A 309 10.45 -28.90 10.37
N ARG A 310 9.13 -29.02 10.36
CA ARG A 310 8.37 -29.39 9.16
C ARG A 310 7.42 -28.24 8.85
N HIS A 311 7.57 -27.67 7.67
CA HIS A 311 6.55 -26.80 7.08
C HIS A 311 5.28 -27.62 6.87
N SER A 312 4.19 -27.29 7.57
CA SER A 312 2.85 -27.71 7.19
C SER A 312 2.25 -26.64 6.26
N LEU A 313 2.64 -26.71 4.98
CA LEU A 313 1.72 -26.31 3.93
C LEU A 313 0.72 -27.47 3.80
N GLN A 314 -0.52 -27.29 4.25
CA GLN A 314 -1.62 -28.10 3.73
C GLN A 314 -2.31 -27.33 2.59
N PRO A 315 -2.70 -28.03 1.50
CA PRO A 315 -3.29 -27.41 0.34
C PRO A 315 -4.75 -27.09 0.60
N LEU A 316 -5.20 -25.94 0.09
CA LEU A 316 -6.62 -25.63 -0.04
C LEU A 316 -7.22 -26.63 -1.04
N GLY A 317 -8.18 -27.42 -0.56
CA GLY A 317 -9.17 -28.09 -1.40
C GLY A 317 -10.29 -27.12 -1.79
#